data_AF-A0AA39NLU2-F1
#
_entry.id   AF-A0AA39NLU2-F1
#
_cell.length_a   1.000
_cell.length_b   1.000
_cell.length_c   1.000
_cell.angle_alpha   90.00
_cell.angle_beta   90.00
_cell.angle_gamma   90.00
#
_symmetry.space_group_name_H-M   'P 1'
#
loop_
_entity.id
_entity.type
_entity.pdbx_description
1 polymer ?
#
loop_
_entity_poly.entity_id
_entity_poly.type
_entity_poly.pdbx_seq_one_letter_code
_entity_poly.pdbx_strand_id
1 'polypeptide(L)'
;MEKYFWEYERVKFTLAKSQSVATAVVIGTIPSSKTADDLHVILQAIPVPVIPEIDREREPNFNCRVWIREAVRRMNIMGYIQCPDVDALEAEIIGYGKEAAEAVEAETFIIAKLRPASKSR
;
A
#
# COMPACT_ATOMS: atom_id res chain seq x y z
N MET A 1 12.69 -25.31 -1.46
CA MET A 1 12.10 -24.06 -0.96
C MET A 1 12.08 -23.09 -2.11
N GLU A 2 10.89 -22.82 -2.66
CA GLU A 2 10.74 -21.73 -3.64
C GLU A 2 11.11 -20.42 -2.96
N LYS A 3 12.08 -19.74 -3.54
CA LYS A 3 12.59 -18.45 -3.05
C LYS A 3 11.67 -17.40 -3.67
N TYR A 4 10.67 -16.94 -2.93
CA TYR A 4 9.80 -15.86 -3.40
C TYR A 4 10.65 -14.63 -3.73
N PHE A 5 10.61 -14.20 -4.98
CA PHE A 5 11.32 -13.00 -5.44
C PHE A 5 10.40 -11.80 -5.20
N TRP A 6 10.82 -10.92 -4.30
CA TRP A 6 10.13 -9.66 -4.04
C TRP A 6 10.91 -8.54 -4.70
N GLU A 7 10.21 -7.67 -5.42
CA GLU A 7 10.78 -6.48 -6.03
C GLU A 7 9.83 -5.31 -5.93
N TYR A 8 10.39 -4.11 -6.00
CA TYR A 8 9.61 -2.89 -6.13
C TYR A 8 9.38 -2.59 -7.61
N GLU A 9 8.13 -2.31 -7.97
CA GLU A 9 7.72 -2.01 -9.33
C GLU A 9 6.98 -0.66 -9.39
N ARG A 10 7.23 0.11 -10.46
CA ARG A 10 6.45 1.31 -10.81
C ARG A 10 5.91 1.16 -12.22
N VAL A 11 4.60 0.90 -12.32
CA VAL A 11 3.90 0.76 -13.60
C VAL A 11 2.74 1.73 -13.73
N LYS A 12 2.41 2.09 -14.97
CA LYS A 12 1.15 2.76 -15.27
C LYS A 12 0.02 1.75 -15.06
N PHE A 13 -0.94 2.12 -14.23
CA PHE A 13 -2.04 1.24 -13.85
C PHE A 13 -3.38 1.92 -14.11
N THR A 14 -4.34 1.16 -14.65
CA THR A 14 -5.72 1.62 -14.83
C THR A 14 -6.65 0.70 -14.05
N LEU A 15 -7.15 1.17 -12.91
CA LEU A 15 -7.96 0.37 -12.00
C LEU A 15 -9.17 -0.29 -12.68
N ALA A 16 -9.91 0.48 -13.49
CA ALA A 16 -11.10 -0.01 -14.17
C ALA A 16 -10.83 -1.14 -15.21
N LYS A 17 -9.57 -1.37 -15.57
CA LYS A 17 -9.17 -2.42 -16.51
C LYS A 17 -8.51 -3.62 -15.82
N SER A 18 -8.32 -3.58 -14.51
CA SER A 18 -7.67 -4.65 -13.77
C SER A 18 -8.67 -5.73 -13.38
N GLN A 19 -8.33 -6.98 -13.71
CA GLN A 19 -9.04 -8.17 -13.22
C GLN A 19 -8.42 -8.73 -11.94
N SER A 20 -7.26 -8.21 -11.52
CA SER A 20 -6.46 -8.73 -10.40
C SER A 20 -6.53 -7.88 -9.14
N VAL A 21 -7.13 -6.69 -9.20
CA VAL A 21 -7.26 -5.77 -8.07
C VAL A 21 -8.73 -5.65 -7.69
N ALA A 22 -9.05 -5.92 -6.43
CA ALA A 22 -10.41 -5.82 -5.90
C ALA A 22 -10.72 -4.43 -5.30
N THR A 23 -9.69 -3.72 -4.83
CA THR A 23 -9.83 -2.40 -4.21
C THR A 23 -8.55 -1.59 -4.37
N ALA A 24 -8.67 -0.27 -4.48
CA ALA A 24 -7.54 0.65 -4.44
C ALA A 24 -7.83 1.81 -3.49
N VAL A 25 -6.81 2.26 -2.78
CA VAL A 25 -6.96 3.28 -1.73
C VAL A 25 -6.09 4.49 -2.03
N VAL A 26 -6.71 5.67 -2.04
CA VAL A 26 -6.02 6.95 -2.11
C VAL A 26 -5.59 7.33 -0.70
N ILE A 27 -4.29 7.25 -0.43
CA ILE A 27 -3.70 7.54 0.88
C ILE A 27 -3.23 8.99 1.03
N GLY A 28 -3.38 9.81 -0.01
CA GLY A 28 -3.06 11.23 0.02
C GLY A 28 -2.86 11.80 -1.38
N THR A 29 -2.42 13.06 -1.44
CA THR A 29 -2.09 13.75 -2.69
C THR A 29 -0.66 14.25 -2.68
N ILE A 30 0.05 14.12 -3.80
CA ILE A 30 1.42 14.65 -3.92
C ILE A 30 1.36 16.18 -3.73
N PRO A 31 2.09 16.73 -2.74
CA PRO A 31 2.15 18.18 -2.54
C PRO A 31 2.69 18.90 -3.78
N SER A 32 2.24 20.13 -4.02
CA SER A 32 2.65 20.92 -5.20
C SER A 32 4.16 21.20 -5.30
N SER A 33 4.90 21.07 -4.18
CA SER A 33 6.35 21.21 -4.11
C SER A 33 7.13 19.92 -4.37
N LYS A 34 6.45 18.81 -4.67
CA LYS A 34 7.03 17.46 -4.84
C LYS A 34 6.50 16.82 -6.12
N THR A 35 7.17 15.75 -6.58
CA THR A 35 6.76 15.02 -7.78
C THR A 35 6.58 13.52 -7.53
N ALA A 36 5.90 12.85 -8.47
CA ALA A 36 5.79 11.39 -8.46
C ALA A 36 7.15 10.70 -8.71
N ASP A 37 8.08 11.38 -9.37
CA ASP A 37 9.43 10.86 -9.63
C ASP A 37 10.30 10.92 -8.38
N ASP A 38 10.20 11.99 -7.60
CA ASP A 38 10.86 12.08 -6.29
C ASP A 38 10.32 11.02 -5.33
N LEU A 39 9.00 10.79 -5.34
CA LEU A 39 8.36 9.73 -4.56
C LEU A 39 8.89 8.35 -4.99
N HIS A 40 9.04 8.11 -6.29
CA HIS A 40 9.60 6.87 -6.82
C HIS A 40 11.01 6.60 -6.30
N VAL A 41 11.90 7.61 -6.28
CA VAL A 41 13.26 7.47 -5.75
C VAL A 41 13.24 7.04 -4.27
N ILE A 42 12.33 7.61 -3.47
CA ILE A 42 12.19 7.27 -2.05
C ILE A 42 11.70 5.82 -1.87
N LEU A 43 10.68 5.42 -2.64
CA LEU A 43 10.06 4.10 -2.53
C LEU A 43 10.98 2.99 -3.07
N GLN A 44 11.69 3.24 -4.16
CA GLN A 44 12.65 2.30 -4.74
C GLN A 44 13.83 2.01 -3.79
N ALA A 45 14.21 2.99 -2.96
CA ALA A 45 15.28 2.85 -1.97
C ALA A 45 14.86 2.05 -0.72
N ILE A 46 13.64 1.54 -0.64
CA ILE A 46 13.21 0.65 0.45
C ILE A 46 13.79 -0.75 0.18
N PRO A 47 14.61 -1.32 1.08
CA PRO A 47 15.19 -2.64 0.86
C PRO A 47 14.13 -3.74 0.83
N VAL A 48 14.25 -4.65 -0.13
CA VAL A 48 13.36 -5.80 -0.33
C VAL A 48 14.23 -7.06 -0.48
N PRO A 49 13.94 -8.19 0.20
CA PRO A 49 12.85 -8.45 1.16
C PRO A 49 13.31 -8.28 2.62
N VAL A 50 13.57 -7.04 3.07
CA VAL A 50 14.06 -6.76 4.43
C VAL A 50 12.91 -6.33 5.35
N ILE A 51 12.83 -6.92 6.54
CA ILE A 51 11.87 -6.54 7.59
C ILE A 51 12.50 -5.44 8.46
N PRO A 52 11.93 -4.21 8.51
CA PRO A 52 12.38 -3.16 9.41
C PRO A 52 12.29 -3.59 10.88
N GLU A 53 13.17 -3.06 11.74
CA GLU A 53 13.25 -3.44 13.16
C GLU A 53 11.90 -3.34 13.87
N ILE A 54 11.16 -2.24 13.63
CA ILE A 54 9.85 -1.97 14.22
C ILE A 54 8.79 -3.04 13.90
N ASP A 55 9.01 -3.82 12.84
CA ASP A 55 8.07 -4.83 12.36
C ASP A 55 8.50 -6.28 12.67
N ARG A 56 9.73 -6.50 13.16
CA ARG A 56 10.29 -7.86 13.33
C ARG A 56 9.55 -8.73 14.34
N GLU A 57 9.03 -8.15 15.40
CA GLU A 57 8.24 -8.89 16.40
C GLU A 57 6.84 -9.24 15.89
N ARG A 58 6.31 -8.45 14.94
CA ARG A 58 4.96 -8.59 14.40
C ARG A 58 4.91 -9.48 13.16
N GLU A 59 5.92 -9.40 12.31
CA GLU A 59 5.96 -10.10 11.02
C GLU A 59 7.20 -11.01 10.95
N PRO A 60 7.04 -12.34 11.08
CA PRO A 60 8.16 -13.27 11.05
C PRO A 60 8.77 -13.45 9.66
N ASN A 61 8.06 -13.03 8.60
CA ASN A 61 8.49 -13.11 7.21
C ASN A 61 8.16 -11.81 6.48
N PHE A 62 8.97 -11.46 5.49
CA PHE A 62 8.69 -10.32 4.62
C PHE A 62 7.43 -10.58 3.79
N ASN A 63 6.57 -9.57 3.68
CA ASN A 63 5.39 -9.57 2.84
C ASN A 63 5.08 -8.13 2.36
N CYS A 64 4.08 -8.00 1.49
CA CYS A 64 3.67 -6.68 0.97
C CYS A 64 3.21 -5.71 2.06
N ARG A 65 2.67 -6.20 3.18
CA ARG A 65 2.24 -5.36 4.31
C ARG A 65 3.44 -4.76 5.04
N VAL A 66 4.51 -5.53 5.22
CA VAL A 66 5.81 -5.02 5.73
C VAL A 66 6.29 -3.86 4.86
N TRP A 67 6.32 -4.05 3.53
CA TRP A 67 6.78 -3.02 2.62
C TRP A 67 5.90 -1.76 2.64
N ILE A 68 4.57 -1.94 2.60
CA ILE A 68 3.62 -0.81 2.63
C ILE A 68 3.76 0.01 3.91
N ARG A 69 3.93 -0.64 5.07
CA ARG A 69 4.11 0.10 6.33
C ARG A 69 5.37 0.97 6.30
N GLU A 70 6.49 0.42 5.86
CA GLU A 70 7.74 1.19 5.69
C GLU A 70 7.57 2.34 4.68
N ALA A 71 6.91 2.08 3.54
CA ALA A 71 6.61 3.10 2.55
C ALA A 71 5.80 4.25 3.15
N VAL A 72 4.73 3.95 3.90
CA VAL A 72 3.89 4.96 4.56
C VAL A 72 4.68 5.75 5.60
N ARG A 73 5.51 5.10 6.42
CA ARG A 73 6.38 5.79 7.40
C ARG A 73 7.30 6.78 6.69
N ARG A 74 7.97 6.37 5.60
CA ARG A 74 8.84 7.25 4.82
C ARG A 74 8.08 8.39 4.15
N MET A 75 6.92 8.12 3.56
CA MET A 75 6.07 9.15 2.95
C MET A 75 5.63 10.19 3.99
N ASN A 76 5.28 9.76 5.21
CA ASN A 76 4.93 10.65 6.31
C ASN A 76 6.13 11.51 6.75
N ILE A 77 7.29 10.89 7.01
CA ILE A 77 8.52 11.60 7.41
C ILE A 77 8.93 12.64 6.36
N MET A 78 8.81 12.29 5.08
CA MET A 78 9.20 13.16 3.96
C MET A 78 8.12 14.17 3.57
N GLY A 79 6.97 14.18 4.26
CA GLY A 79 5.88 15.12 4.05
C GLY A 79 5.14 14.94 2.73
N TYR A 80 5.03 13.71 2.21
CA TYR A 80 4.15 13.38 1.08
C TYR A 80 2.71 13.14 1.51
N ILE A 81 2.53 12.59 2.71
CA ILE A 81 1.23 12.34 3.34
C ILE A 81 1.32 12.69 4.83
N GLN A 82 0.18 12.84 5.47
CA GLN A 82 0.04 12.93 6.92
C GLN A 82 -0.60 11.65 7.44
N CYS A 83 0.23 10.74 7.96
CA CYS A 83 -0.19 9.45 8.48
C CYS A 83 0.59 9.13 9.76
N PRO A 84 0.20 9.69 10.92
CA PRO A 84 0.89 9.45 12.19
C PRO A 84 0.70 8.02 12.71
N ASP A 85 -0.39 7.36 12.32
CA ASP A 85 -0.73 6.00 12.73
C ASP A 85 -0.86 5.07 11.52
N VAL A 86 0.25 4.43 11.19
CA VAL A 86 0.37 3.50 10.05
C VAL A 86 -0.46 2.24 10.26
N ASP A 87 -0.62 1.80 11.51
CA ASP A 87 -1.37 0.58 11.83
C ASP A 87 -2.88 0.84 11.70
N ALA A 88 -3.36 2.04 12.05
CA ALA A 88 -4.74 2.45 11.79
C ALA A 88 -5.05 2.52 10.27
N LEU A 89 -4.12 3.05 9.46
CA LEU A 89 -4.26 3.05 8.00
C LEU A 89 -4.30 1.62 7.46
N GLU A 90 -3.41 0.75 7.93
CA GLU A 90 -3.39 -0.65 7.54
C GLU A 90 -4.73 -1.35 7.87
N ALA A 91 -5.25 -1.16 9.08
CA ALA A 91 -6.52 -1.74 9.50
C ALA A 91 -7.70 -1.25 8.63
N GLU A 92 -7.71 0.03 8.26
CA GLU A 92 -8.68 0.61 7.33
C GLU A 92 -8.59 -0.07 5.95
N ILE A 93 -7.39 -0.19 5.38
CA ILE A 93 -7.17 -0.82 4.07
C ILE A 93 -7.58 -2.30 4.09
N ILE A 94 -7.27 -3.02 5.18
CA ILE A 94 -7.71 -4.41 5.38
C ILE A 94 -9.25 -4.49 5.37
N GLY A 95 -9.94 -3.55 6.01
CA GLY A 95 -11.41 -3.49 6.00
C GLY A 95 -11.96 -3.38 4.57
N TYR A 96 -11.39 -2.50 3.75
CA TYR A 96 -11.78 -2.39 2.33
C TYR A 96 -11.48 -3.66 1.53
N GLY A 97 -10.38 -4.34 1.83
CA GLY A 97 -10.03 -5.61 1.20
C GLY A 97 -11.02 -6.72 1.56
N LYS A 98 -11.42 -6.82 2.83
CA LYS A 98 -12.42 -7.79 3.30
C LYS A 98 -13.78 -7.61 2.65
N GLU A 99 -14.29 -6.37 2.62
CA GLU A 99 -15.56 -6.07 1.95
C GLU A 99 -15.52 -6.46 0.46
N ALA A 100 -14.39 -6.21 -0.21
CA ALA A 100 -14.23 -6.59 -1.61
C ALA A 100 -14.15 -8.12 -1.79
N ALA A 101 -13.47 -8.83 -0.88
CA ALA A 101 -13.39 -10.30 -0.89
C ALA A 101 -14.78 -10.94 -0.68
N GLU A 102 -15.56 -10.44 0.28
CA GLU A 102 -16.94 -10.88 0.53
C GLU A 102 -17.82 -10.70 -0.72
N ALA A 103 -17.67 -9.58 -1.44
CA ALA A 103 -18.40 -9.36 -2.69
C ALA A 103 -17.98 -10.33 -3.80
N VAL A 104 -16.70 -10.70 -3.88
CA VAL A 104 -16.20 -11.69 -4.84
C VAL A 104 -16.76 -13.08 -4.51
N GLU A 105 -16.71 -13.50 -3.25
CA GLU A 105 -17.25 -14.79 -2.79
C GLU A 105 -18.76 -14.89 -3.00
N ALA A 106 -19.49 -13.79 -2.86
CA ALA A 106 -20.92 -13.71 -3.11
C ALA A 106 -21.29 -13.53 -4.60
N GLU A 107 -20.32 -13.54 -5.52
CA GLU A 107 -20.53 -13.29 -6.96
C GLU A 107 -21.22 -11.95 -7.27
N THR A 108 -21.08 -10.96 -6.38
CA THR A 108 -21.63 -9.60 -6.53
C THR A 108 -20.57 -8.56 -6.88
N PHE A 109 -19.31 -8.96 -6.96
CA PHE A 109 -18.21 -8.09 -7.37
C PHE A 109 -18.28 -7.78 -8.86
N ILE A 110 -18.44 -6.49 -9.20
CA ILE A 110 -18.51 -6.02 -10.59
C ILE A 110 -17.17 -5.41 -11.01
N ILE A 111 -16.67 -4.46 -10.22
CA ILE A 111 -15.46 -3.70 -10.54
C ILE A 111 -14.79 -3.19 -9.27
N ALA A 112 -13.48 -3.05 -9.34
CA ALA A 112 -12.68 -2.48 -8.26
C ALA A 112 -13.10 -1.03 -7.97
N LYS A 113 -13.20 -0.71 -6.68
CA LYS A 113 -13.55 0.65 -6.22
C LYS A 113 -12.29 1.40 -5.81
N LEU A 114 -12.22 2.68 -6.18
CA LEU A 114 -11.27 3.62 -5.62
C LEU A 114 -11.86 4.20 -4.33
N ARG A 115 -11.13 4.11 -3.21
CA ARG A 115 -11.59 4.58 -1.90
C ARG A 115 -10.61 5.60 -1.31
N PRO A 116 -11.09 6.68 -0.67
CA PRO A 116 -10.22 7.54 0.12
C PRO A 116 -9.84 6.86 1.45
N ALA A 117 -8.59 7.02 1.88
CA ALA A 117 -8.22 6.74 3.26
C ALA A 117 -8.71 7.88 4.16
N SER A 118 -9.24 7.54 5.33
CA SER A 118 -9.57 8.50 6.38
C SER A 118 -8.42 8.68 7.37
N LYS A 119 -7.52 7.68 7.45
CA LYS A 119 -6.36 7.65 8.35
C LYS A 119 -5.09 8.26 7.75
N SER A 120 -5.16 8.76 6.52
CA SER A 120 -4.07 9.45 5.84
C SER A 120 -4.60 10.55 4.92
N ARG A 121 -3.83 11.64 4.74
CA ARG A 121 -4.17 12.77 3.86
C ARG A 121 -2.96 13.28 3.09
#